data_AF-A0A227J4V8-F1
#
_entry.id   AF-A0A227J4V8-F1
#
_cell.length_a   1.000
_cell.length_b   1.000
_cell.length_c   1.000
_cell.angle_alpha   90.00
_cell.angle_beta   90.00
_cell.angle_gamma   90.00
#
_symmetry.space_group_name_H-M   'P 1'
#
loop_
_entity.id
_entity.type
_entity.pdbx_description
1 polymer ?
#
loop_
_entity_poly.entity_id
_entity_poly.type
_entity_poly.pdbx_seq_one_letter_code
_entity_poly.pdbx_strand_id
1 'polypeptide(L)'
;VNTLLVDRANLSQRLERYQSTLLPQVQARIHAVERGYQNNTAQFNDVIMASTDELALKLEQQRLITDLNIVNSNLAALLGGFEYQVSTPNITPEASAN
;
A
#
# COMPACT_ATOMS: atom_id res chain seq x y z
N VAL A 1 -6.18 -19.43 8.66
CA VAL A 1 -6.26 -18.89 7.28
C VAL A 1 -7.34 -17.82 7.15
N ASN A 2 -8.58 -18.05 7.61
CA ASN A 2 -9.68 -17.06 7.51
C ASN A 2 -9.35 -15.67 8.06
N THR A 3 -8.66 -15.55 9.20
CA THR A 3 -8.30 -14.25 9.79
C THR A 3 -7.42 -13.40 8.86
N LEU A 4 -6.36 -13.98 8.29
CA LEU A 4 -5.45 -13.26 7.39
C LEU A 4 -6.13 -12.82 6.08
N LEU A 5 -7.10 -13.61 5.59
CA LEU A 5 -7.89 -13.22 4.42
C LEU A 5 -8.82 -12.03 4.73
N VAL A 6 -9.43 -12.03 5.91
CA VAL A 6 -10.25 -10.90 6.38
C VAL A 6 -9.38 -9.65 6.61
N ASP A 7 -8.21 -9.80 7.24
CA ASP A 7 -7.27 -8.69 7.47
C ASP A 7 -6.80 -8.08 6.15
N ARG A 8 -6.43 -8.93 5.16
CA ARG A 8 -6.09 -8.48 3.81
C ARG A 8 -7.22 -7.66 3.19
N ALA A 9 -8.46 -8.14 3.28
CA ALA A 9 -9.62 -7.45 2.71
C ALA A 9 -9.86 -6.09 3.38
N ASN A 10 -9.79 -6.04 4.72
CA ASN A 10 -9.95 -4.80 5.49
C ASN A 10 -8.85 -3.78 5.16
N LEU A 11 -7.59 -4.20 5.15
CA LEU A 11 -6.45 -3.35 4.78
C LEU A 11 -6.59 -2.82 3.34
N SER A 12 -7.02 -3.67 2.40
CA SER A 12 -7.23 -3.27 1.00
C SER A 12 -8.34 -2.22 0.87
N GLN A 13 -9.50 -2.43 1.52
CA GLN A 13 -10.60 -1.47 1.51
C GLN A 13 -10.21 -0.14 2.17
N ARG A 14 -9.45 -0.21 3.27
CA ARG A 14 -8.97 0.98 3.97
C ARG A 14 -7.97 1.75 3.11
N LEU A 15 -7.03 1.05 2.46
CA LEU A 15 -6.07 1.66 1.53
C LEU A 15 -6.78 2.33 0.34
N GLU A 16 -7.80 1.68 -0.23
CA GLU A 16 -8.62 2.24 -1.31
C GLU A 16 -9.29 3.55 -0.89
N ARG A 17 -9.82 3.63 0.33
CA ARG A 17 -10.43 4.87 0.86
C ARG A 17 -9.40 6.01 0.99
N TYR A 18 -8.17 5.70 1.38
CA TYR A 18 -7.10 6.70 1.45
C TYR A 18 -6.77 7.25 0.05
N GLN A 19 -6.69 6.38 -0.95
CA GLN A 19 -6.32 6.74 -2.32
C GLN A 19 -7.44 7.49 -3.06
N SER A 20 -8.66 6.98 -2.99
CA SER A 20 -9.80 7.51 -3.75
C SER A 20 -10.44 8.75 -3.13
N THR A 21 -10.32 8.92 -1.81
CA THR A 21 -11.13 9.90 -1.08
C THR A 21 -10.30 10.81 -0.20
N LEU A 22 -9.58 10.28 0.80
CA LEU A 22 -8.94 11.11 1.83
C LEU A 22 -7.79 11.96 1.28
N LEU A 23 -6.93 11.39 0.44
CA LEU A 23 -5.81 12.12 -0.16
C LEU A 23 -6.29 13.20 -1.15
N PRO A 24 -7.23 12.94 -2.07
CA PRO A 24 -7.81 14.00 -2.90
C PRO A 24 -8.48 15.11 -2.09
N GLN A 25 -9.20 14.77 -1.02
CA GLN A 25 -9.88 15.75 -0.17
C GLN A 25 -8.89 16.66 0.56
N VAL A 26 -7.81 16.10 1.14
CA VAL A 26 -6.82 16.94 1.83
C VAL A 26 -6.04 17.81 0.85
N GLN A 27 -5.77 17.35 -0.37
CA GLN A 27 -5.16 18.18 -1.43
C GLN A 27 -6.07 19.34 -1.83
N ALA A 28 -7.36 19.08 -2.03
CA ALA A 28 -8.33 20.12 -2.31
C ALA A 28 -8.40 21.15 -1.16
N ARG A 29 -8.32 20.67 0.09
CA ARG A 29 -8.25 21.56 1.27
C ARG A 29 -6.98 22.40 1.28
N ILE A 30 -5.80 21.82 1.02
CA ILE A 30 -4.53 22.57 0.91
C ILE A 30 -4.68 23.69 -0.11
N HIS A 31 -5.14 23.39 -1.33
CA HIS A 31 -5.33 24.41 -2.35
C HIS A 31 -6.34 25.49 -1.97
N ALA A 32 -7.40 25.13 -1.24
CA ALA A 32 -8.36 26.11 -0.74
C ALA A 32 -7.72 27.07 0.29
N VAL A 33 -6.96 26.54 1.26
CA VAL A 33 -6.32 27.38 2.28
C VAL A 33 -5.15 28.19 1.73
N GLU A 34 -4.40 27.65 0.76
CA GLU A 34 -3.35 28.39 0.05
C GLU A 34 -3.92 29.61 -0.69
N ARG A 35 -5.02 29.42 -1.44
CA ARG A 35 -5.72 30.53 -2.08
C ARG A 35 -6.31 31.51 -1.06
N GLY A 36 -6.82 31.01 0.07
CA GLY A 36 -7.29 31.85 1.16
C GLY A 36 -6.17 32.73 1.71
N TYR A 37 -5.00 32.15 1.96
CA TYR A 37 -3.82 32.86 2.43
C TYR A 37 -3.35 33.92 1.41
N GLN A 38 -3.24 33.56 0.13
CA GLN A 38 -2.87 34.49 -0.95
C GLN A 38 -3.83 35.67 -1.09
N ASN A 39 -5.11 35.47 -0.78
CA ASN A 39 -6.15 36.50 -0.85
C ASN A 39 -6.42 37.18 0.50
N ASN A 40 -5.59 36.94 1.53
CA ASN A 40 -5.75 37.48 2.89
C ASN A 40 -7.08 37.11 3.57
N THR A 41 -7.68 35.97 3.21
CA THR A 41 -8.92 35.44 3.81
C THR A 41 -8.70 34.18 4.66
N ALA A 42 -7.47 33.66 4.72
CA ALA A 42 -7.04 32.60 5.63
C ALA A 42 -5.66 32.93 6.22
N GLN A 43 -5.28 32.28 7.31
CA GLN A 43 -4.00 32.52 7.98
C GLN A 43 -2.93 31.53 7.49
N PHE A 44 -1.66 31.91 7.59
CA PHE A 44 -0.54 31.01 7.26
C PHE A 44 -0.58 29.72 8.09
N ASN A 45 -1.03 29.81 9.35
CA ASN A 45 -1.17 28.64 10.22
C ASN A 45 -2.14 27.58 9.65
N ASP A 46 -3.18 28.00 8.93
CA ASP A 46 -4.14 27.07 8.29
C ASP A 46 -3.47 26.24 7.18
N VAL A 47 -2.53 26.85 6.45
CA VAL A 47 -1.72 26.19 5.42
C VAL A 47 -0.78 25.15 6.04
N ILE A 48 -0.14 25.50 7.16
CA ILE A 48 0.73 24.59 7.90
C ILE A 48 -0.07 23.40 8.44
N MET A 49 -1.23 23.66 9.04
CA MET A 49 -2.10 22.59 9.55
C MET A 49 -2.57 21.67 8.42
N ALA A 50 -3.05 22.22 7.30
CA ALA A 50 -3.50 21.42 6.16
C ALA A 50 -2.37 20.56 5.56
N SER A 51 -1.17 21.11 5.46
CA SER A 51 0.02 20.37 5.01
C SER A 51 0.43 19.25 5.98
N THR A 52 0.34 19.52 7.28
CA THR A 52 0.64 18.52 8.33
C THR A 52 -0.37 17.36 8.28
N ASP A 53 -1.64 17.66 8.09
CA ASP A 53 -2.70 16.66 7.95
C ASP A 53 -2.47 15.78 6.70
N GLU A 54 -2.04 16.37 5.58
CA GLU A 54 -1.67 15.58 4.39
C GLU A 54 -0.50 14.64 4.67
N LEU A 55 0.54 15.15 5.34
CA LEU A 55 1.70 14.31 5.69
C LEU A 55 1.29 13.14 6.59
N ALA A 56 0.43 13.38 7.58
CA ALA A 56 -0.09 12.34 8.45
C ALA A 56 -0.88 11.27 7.67
N LEU A 57 -1.73 11.69 6.72
CA LEU A 57 -2.48 10.78 5.85
C LEU A 57 -1.56 9.95 4.94
N LYS A 58 -0.53 10.57 4.36
CA LYS A 58 0.47 9.88 3.53
C LYS A 58 1.28 8.86 4.36
N LEU A 59 1.68 9.21 5.57
CA LEU A 59 2.40 8.31 6.46
C LEU A 59 1.55 7.08 6.82
N GLU A 60 0.28 7.29 7.16
CA GLU A 60 -0.63 6.19 7.48
C GLU A 60 -0.92 5.32 6.25
N GLN A 61 -1.01 5.90 5.05
CA GLN A 61 -1.09 5.12 3.81
C GLN A 61 0.11 4.17 3.66
N GLN A 62 1.33 4.65 3.93
CA GLN A 62 2.52 3.80 3.85
C GLN A 62 2.47 2.68 4.89
N ARG A 63 2.01 2.95 6.11
CA ARG A 63 1.78 1.92 7.13
C ARG A 63 0.80 0.85 6.65
N LEU A 64 -0.33 1.25 6.07
CA LEU A 64 -1.31 0.32 5.51
C LEU A 64 -0.73 -0.57 4.39
N ILE A 65 0.12 0.00 3.51
CA ILE A 65 0.81 -0.76 2.46
C ILE A 65 1.79 -1.77 3.09
N THR A 66 2.56 -1.35 4.09
CA THR A 66 3.47 -2.23 4.82
C THR A 66 2.72 -3.37 5.50
N ASP A 67 1.63 -3.08 6.20
CA ASP A 67 0.81 -4.08 6.88
C ASP A 67 0.21 -5.08 5.87
N LEU A 68 -0.29 -4.58 4.72
CA LEU A 68 -0.81 -5.42 3.66
C LEU A 68 0.27 -6.34 3.08
N ASN A 69 1.49 -5.85 2.91
CA ASN A 69 2.63 -6.65 2.44
C ASN A 69 3.01 -7.74 3.45
N ILE A 70 2.96 -7.43 4.75
CA ILE A 70 3.19 -8.43 5.82
C ILE A 70 2.11 -9.52 5.77
N VAL A 71 0.83 -9.13 5.68
CA VAL A 71 -0.29 -10.09 5.58
C VAL A 71 -0.16 -10.97 4.32
N ASN A 72 0.16 -10.37 3.18
CA ASN A 72 0.37 -11.13 1.93
C ASN A 72 1.56 -12.10 2.05
N SER A 73 2.65 -11.68 2.70
CA SER A 73 3.81 -12.54 2.94
C SER A 73 3.46 -13.71 3.86
N ASN A 74 2.72 -13.46 4.93
CA ASN A 74 2.24 -14.51 5.83
C ASN A 74 1.33 -15.50 5.09
N LEU A 75 0.39 -14.99 4.27
CA LEU A 75 -0.47 -15.83 3.43
C LEU A 75 0.36 -16.70 2.45
N ALA A 76 1.37 -16.13 1.80
CA ALA A 76 2.25 -16.89 0.92
C ALA A 76 3.01 -18.00 1.68
N ALA A 77 3.53 -17.72 2.87
CA ALA A 77 4.20 -18.73 3.70
C ALA A 77 3.26 -19.90 4.06
N LEU A 78 2.01 -19.59 4.41
CA LEU A 78 0.98 -20.59 4.72
C LEU A 78 0.56 -21.45 3.52
N LEU A 79 0.67 -20.91 2.31
CA LEU A 79 0.24 -21.57 1.06
C LEU A 79 1.40 -22.20 0.28
N GLY A 80 2.62 -22.23 0.85
CA GLY A 80 3.80 -22.73 0.14
C GLY A 80 4.28 -21.82 -1.00
N GLY A 81 3.84 -20.56 -1.03
CA GLY A 81 4.16 -19.58 -2.08
C GLY A 81 5.64 -19.15 -2.13
N PHE A 82 6.48 -19.64 -1.21
CA PHE A 82 7.93 -19.44 -1.21
C PHE A 82 8.71 -20.73 -1.53
N GLU A 83 8.04 -21.85 -1.81
CA GLU A 83 8.72 -23.08 -2.18
C GLU A 83 9.29 -22.97 -3.60
N TYR A 84 10.62 -22.96 -3.70
CA TYR A 84 11.34 -23.06 -4.97
C TYR A 84 11.39 -24.53 -5.41
N GLN A 85 10.65 -24.89 -6.45
CA GLN A 85 10.72 -26.24 -7.04
C GLN A 85 11.83 -26.31 -8.10
N VAL A 86 12.96 -26.92 -7.76
CA VAL A 86 13.96 -27.31 -8.76
C VAL A 86 13.46 -28.56 -9.46
N SER A 87 12.97 -28.42 -10.69
CA SER A 87 12.74 -29.56 -11.56
C SER A 87 14.10 -30.18 -11.89
N THR A 88 14.34 -31.44 -11.51
CA THR A 88 15.55 -32.15 -11.94
C THR A 88 15.62 -32.13 -13.48
N PRO A 89 16.70 -31.63 -14.09
CA PRO A 89 16.82 -31.62 -15.54
C PRO A 89 16.75 -33.05 -16.07
N ASN A 90 15.92 -33.27 -17.09
CA ASN A 90 15.74 -34.57 -17.70
C ASN A 90 16.98 -34.85 -18.57
N ILE A 91 17.97 -35.54 -17.99
CA ILE A 91 19.17 -35.98 -18.70
C ILE A 91 18.80 -37.27 -19.43
N THR A 92 18.42 -37.17 -20.69
CA THR A 92 18.27 -38.35 -21.56
C THR A 92 19.66 -38.99 -21.72
N PRO A 93 19.91 -40.21 -21.24
CA PRO A 93 21.18 -40.88 -21.50
C PRO A 93 21.25 -41.15 -23.00
N GLU A 94 22.25 -40.59 -23.68
CA GLU A 94 22.53 -40.98 -25.07
C GLU A 94 22.76 -42.49 -25.11
N ALA A 95 21.97 -43.18 -25.93
CA ALA A 95 22.05 -44.61 -26.11
C ALA A 95 23.47 -44.98 -26.53
N SER A 96 24.12 -45.82 -25.72
CA SER A 96 25.35 -46.52 -26.04
C SER A 96 25.22 -47.16 -27.43
N ALA A 97 25.86 -46.54 -28.43
CA ALA A 97 26.06 -47.14 -29.74
C ALA A 97 27.05 -48.31 -29.57
N ASN A 98 26.52 -49.53 -29.70
CA ASN A 98 27.30 -50.75 -29.88
C ASN A 98 27.84 -50.83 -31.31
#